data_AF-A0A0F9U526-F1
#
_entry.id   AF-A0A0F9U526-F1
#
_cell.length_a   1.000
_cell.length_b   1.000
_cell.length_c   1.000
_cell.angle_alpha   90.00
_cell.angle_beta   90.00
_cell.angle_gamma   90.00
#
_symmetry.space_group_name_H-M   'P 1'
#
loop_
_entity.id
_entity.type
_entity.pdbx_description
1 polymer ?
#
loop_
_entity_poly.entity_id
_entity_poly.type
_entity_poly.pdbx_seq_one_letter_code
_entity_poly.pdbx_strand_id
1 'polypeptide(L)' 'MHPDEHEQVIQALETLIRETQATIDQVEIYGLNATMPEDYQALLDILDNAIKQQREHTLAMLAH' A
#
# COMPACT_ATOMS: atom_id res chain seq x y z
N MET A 1 -23.25 -5.64 5.77
CA MET A 1 -21.92 -6.18 6.11
C MET A 1 -21.73 -6.10 7.61
N HIS A 2 -21.05 -7.08 8.20
CA HIS A 2 -20.81 -7.08 9.65
C HIS A 2 -19.64 -6.14 10.00
N PRO A 3 -19.70 -5.40 11.12
CA PRO A 3 -18.63 -4.48 11.54
C PRO A 3 -17.25 -5.15 11.59
N ASP A 4 -17.23 -6.43 11.96
CA ASP A 4 -16.01 -7.24 12.10
C ASP A 4 -15.28 -7.47 10.76
N GLU A 5 -16.02 -7.56 9.65
CA GLU A 5 -15.43 -7.76 8.31
C GLU A 5 -14.73 -6.49 7.83
N HIS A 6 -15.29 -5.32 8.14
CA HIS A 6 -14.67 -4.03 7.81
C HIS A 6 -13.38 -3.83 8.60
N GLU A 7 -13.37 -4.19 9.88
CA GLU A 7 -12.21 -4.03 10.75
C GLU A 7 -11.07 -5.00 10.34
N GLN A 8 -11.40 -6.22 9.94
CA GLN A 8 -10.42 -7.17 9.38
C GLN A 8 -9.81 -6.67 8.07
N VAL A 9 -10.62 -6.11 7.17
CA VAL A 9 -10.13 -5.51 5.93
C VAL A 9 -9.21 -4.33 6.26
N ILE A 10 -9.59 -3.44 7.17
CA ILE A 10 -8.74 -2.31 7.57
C ILE A 10 -7.39 -2.80 8.13
N GLN A 11 -7.38 -3.80 9.01
CA GLN A 11 -6.15 -4.35 9.57
C GLN A 11 -5.23 -5.00 8.51
N ALA A 12 -5.80 -5.74 7.56
CA ALA A 12 -5.05 -6.32 6.46
C ALA A 12 -4.39 -5.23 5.59
N LEU A 13 -5.07 -4.10 5.41
CA LEU A 13 -4.58 -2.98 4.62
C LEU A 13 -3.49 -2.19 5.33
N GLU A 14 -3.64 -1.92 6.62
CA GLU A 14 -2.57 -1.31 7.40
C GLU A 14 -1.30 -2.18 7.42
N THR A 15 -1.48 -3.50 7.37
CA THR A 15 -0.37 -4.45 7.29
C THR A 15 0.34 -4.36 5.93
N LEU A 16 -0.41 -4.39 4.83
CA LEU A 16 0.14 -4.24 3.48
C LEU A 16 0.89 -2.91 3.30
N ILE A 17 0.34 -1.81 3.84
CA ILE A 17 1.00 -0.50 3.81
C ILE A 17 2.34 -0.55 4.55
N ARG A 18 2.35 -1.08 5.79
CA ARG A 18 3.57 -1.19 6.60
C ARG A 18 4.65 -2.04 5.93
N GLU A 19 4.28 -3.18 5.36
CA GLU A 19 5.21 -4.07 4.67
C GLU A 19 5.80 -3.42 3.42
N THR A 20 5.00 -2.65 2.68
CA THR A 20 5.53 -1.98 1.49
C THR A 20 6.45 -0.82 1.87
N GLN A 21 6.11 -0.06 2.91
CA GLN A 21 6.99 0.98 3.46
C GLN A 21 8.34 0.40 3.88
N ALA A 22 8.34 -0.74 4.59
CA ALA A 22 9.57 -1.41 5.00
C ALA A 22 10.40 -1.90 3.80
N THR A 23 9.74 -2.35 2.73
CA THR A 23 10.42 -2.78 1.49
C THR A 23 11.07 -1.59 0.78
N ILE A 24 10.37 -0.46 0.74
CA ILE A 24 10.88 0.82 0.24
C ILE A 24 12.12 1.25 1.05
N ASP A 25 12.02 1.28 2.38
CA ASP A 25 13.12 1.69 3.25
C ASP A 25 14.35 0.78 3.06
N GLN A 26 14.14 -0.53 2.89
CA GLN A 26 15.23 -1.45 2.58
C GLN A 26 15.86 -1.15 1.22
N VAL A 27 15.06 -0.83 0.21
CA VAL A 27 15.57 -0.42 -1.09
C VAL A 27 16.34 0.90 -1.02
N GLU A 28 15.94 1.85 -0.19
CA GLU A 28 16.68 3.10 0.02
C GLU A 28 18.01 2.88 0.75
N ILE A 29 18.01 2.01 1.78
CA ILE A 29 19.21 1.73 2.60
C ILE A 29 20.24 0.89 1.85
N TYR A 30 19.79 -0.16 1.18
CA TYR A 30 20.69 -1.11 0.49
C TYR A 30 20.91 -0.74 -0.98
N GLY A 31 20.09 0.16 -1.52
CA GLY A 31 20.07 0.54 -2.92
C GLY A 31 19.50 -0.56 -3.82
N LEU A 32 18.55 -0.22 -4.70
CA LEU A 32 18.34 -0.94 -5.96
C LEU A 32 19.54 -0.65 -6.88
N ASN A 33 20.71 -1.17 -6.50
CA ASN A 33 21.94 -1.20 -7.29
C ASN A 33 22.22 0.07 -8.13
N ALA A 34 22.18 1.28 -7.55
CA ALA A 34 22.57 2.58 -8.12
C ALA A 34 22.14 2.97 -9.57
N THR A 35 21.34 2.18 -10.29
CA THR A 35 21.15 2.32 -11.74
C THR A 35 19.70 2.40 -12.18
N MET A 36 18.72 2.24 -11.29
CA MET A 36 17.30 2.17 -11.69
C MET A 36 16.38 3.00 -10.77
N PRO A 37 16.58 4.33 -10.68
CA PRO A 37 15.65 5.22 -9.97
C PRO A 37 14.24 5.20 -10.57
N GLU A 38 14.11 4.86 -11.85
CA GLU A 38 12.82 4.72 -12.55
C GLU A 38 12.01 3.52 -12.03
N ASP A 39 12.66 2.38 -11.74
CA ASP A 39 12.00 1.20 -11.19
C ASP A 39 11.54 1.44 -9.74
N TYR A 40 12.34 2.19 -8.98
CA TYR A 40 11.96 2.59 -7.63
C TYR A 40 10.74 3.52 -7.64
N GLN A 41 10.73 4.52 -8.51
CA GLN A 41 9.58 5.41 -8.67
C GLN A 41 8.34 4.63 -9.16
N ALA A 42 8.50 3.66 -10.06
CA ALA A 42 7.41 2.81 -10.51
C ALA A 42 6.81 1.98 -9.36
N LEU A 43 7.63 1.46 -8.44
CA LEU A 43 7.16 0.76 -7.24
C LEU A 43 6.38 1.70 -6.31
N LEU A 44 6.86 2.92 -6.12
CA LEU A 44 6.15 3.94 -5.33
C LEU A 44 4.79 4.30 -5.95
N ASP A 45 4.74 4.48 -7.27
CA ASP A 45 3.51 4.83 -7.98
C ASP A 45 2.48 3.68 -7.95
N ILE A 46 2.93 2.43 -8.01
CA ILE A 46 2.07 1.25 -7.85
C ILE A 46 1.48 1.19 -6.44
N LEU A 47 2.31 1.43 -5.42
CA LEU A 47 1.86 1.43 -4.03
C LEU A 47 0.83 2.54 -3.77
N ASP A 48 1.11 3.77 -4.19
CA ASP A 48 0.22 4.91 -3.98
C ASP A 48 -1.15 4.69 -4.67
N ASN A 49 -1.14 4.13 -5.89
CA ASN A 49 -2.37 3.77 -6.58
C ASN A 49 -3.16 2.67 -5.85
N ALA A 50 -2.49 1.62 -5.36
CA ALA A 50 -3.15 0.55 -4.61
C ALA A 50 -3.83 1.09 -3.34
N ILE A 51 -3.16 1.99 -2.61
CA ILE A 51 -3.72 2.63 -1.41
C ILE A 51 -4.95 3.48 -1.77
N LYS A 52 -4.88 4.26 -2.86
CA LYS A 52 -6.00 5.10 -3.31
C LYS A 52 -7.21 4.28 -3.73
N GLN A 53 -7.02 3.26 -4.57
CA GLN A 53 -8.10 2.38 -5.03
C GLN A 53 -8.77 1.68 -3.86
N GLN A 54 -7.97 1.21 -2.91
CA GLN A 54 -8.51 0.55 -1.73
C GLN A 54 -9.29 1.52 -0.84
N ARG A 55 -8.80 2.74 -0.64
CA ARG A 55 -9.52 3.77 0.11
C ARG A 55 -10.87 4.09 -0.53
N GLU A 56 -10.90 4.24 -1.85
CA GLU A 56 -12.15 4.47 -2.60
C GLU A 56 -13.11 3.28 -2.45
N HIS A 57 -12.61 2.06 -2.53
CA HIS A 57 -13.42 0.86 -2.34
C HIS A 57 -14.01 0.80 -0.92
N THR A 58 -13.21 1.07 0.12
CA THR A 58 -13.70 1.13 1.50
C THR A 58 -14.72 2.25 1.71
N LEU A 59 -14.51 3.43 1.12
CA LEU A 59 -15.50 4.51 1.18
C LEU A 59 -16.81 4.15 0.49
N ALA A 60 -16.75 3.46 -0.66
CA ALA A 60 -17.93 2.97 -1.34
C ALA A 60 -18.71 1.95 -0.50
N MET A 61 -18.00 1.06 0.20
CA MET A 61 -18.59 0.09 1.13
C MET A 61 -19.28 0.75 2.33
N LEU A 62 -18.74 1.87 2.84
CA LEU A 62 -19.32 2.61 3.97
C LEU A 62 -20.52 3.50 3.57
N ALA A 63 -20.68 3.79 2.28
CA ALA A 63 -21.77 4.59 1.74
C ALA A 63 -23.02 3.77 1.36
N HIS A 64 -23.00 2.45 1.60
CA HIS A 64 -24.11 1.51 1.40
C HIS A 64 -24.55 0.88 2.73
#